data_AF-A0A075HC36-F1
#
_entry.id   AF-A0A075HC36-F1
#
_cell.length_a   1.000
_cell.length_b   1.000
_cell.length_c   1.000
_cell.angle_alpha   90.00
_cell.angle_beta   90.00
_cell.angle_gamma   90.00
#
_symmetry.space_group_name_H-M   'P 1'
#
loop_
_entity.id
_entity.type
_entity.pdbx_description
1 polymer ?
#
loop_
_entity_poly.entity_id
_entity_poly.type
_entity_poly.pdbx_seq_one_letter_code
_entity_poly.pdbx_strand_id
1 'polypeptide(L)'
;MSWIKITMKYGGTCVVCNKKIRVKEIGFWLKGESKVKHEKCAEENKELKCVICGGAAGCIDCEFSEVCDRETVSQLCICKKCEKIHDLFDVYGKSVSEKLPLLNLKI
;
A
#
# COMPACT_ATOMS: atom_id res chain seq x y z
N MET A 1 -1.67 10.15 11.64
CA MET A 1 -2.43 9.20 12.51
C MET A 1 -2.02 7.81 12.11
N SER A 2 -1.44 7.01 13.02
CA SER A 2 -0.80 5.73 12.66
C SER A 2 -1.47 4.57 13.40
N TRP A 3 -1.77 3.51 12.66
CA TRP A 3 -2.27 2.25 13.22
C TRP A 3 -1.12 1.45 13.83
N ILE A 4 -1.25 1.05 15.09
CA ILE A 4 -0.27 0.25 15.82
C ILE A 4 -0.82 -1.15 15.99
N LYS A 5 -0.06 -2.15 15.57
CA LYS A 5 -0.39 -3.55 15.82
C LYS A 5 -0.18 -3.87 17.29
N ILE A 6 -1.23 -4.25 18.01
CA ILE A 6 -1.19 -4.58 19.43
C ILE A 6 -2.02 -5.84 19.74
N THR A 7 -1.65 -6.54 20.80
CA THR A 7 -2.52 -7.55 21.40
C THR A 7 -3.55 -6.84 22.27
N MET A 8 -4.83 -7.14 22.03
CA MET A 8 -5.94 -6.43 22.64
C MET A 8 -6.05 -6.75 24.13
N LYS A 9 -5.82 -5.74 24.98
CA LYS A 9 -6.01 -5.86 26.44
C LYS A 9 -7.49 -5.91 26.83
N TYR A 10 -8.34 -5.27 26.04
CA TYR A 10 -9.79 -5.19 26.24
C TYR A 10 -10.50 -5.51 24.93
N GLY A 11 -11.73 -6.00 25.01
CA GLY A 11 -12.56 -6.19 23.82
C GLY A 11 -12.89 -4.85 23.18
N GLY A 12 -13.06 -4.84 21.87
CA GLY A 12 -13.43 -3.64 21.11
C GLY A 12 -14.28 -4.00 19.90
N THR A 13 -14.83 -3.01 19.21
CA THR A 13 -15.59 -3.22 17.97
C THR A 13 -14.72 -2.78 16.79
N CYS A 14 -14.54 -3.66 15.81
CA CYS A 14 -13.77 -3.33 14.62
C CYS A 14 -14.52 -2.27 13.80
N VAL A 15 -13.83 -1.16 13.49
CA VAL A 15 -14.41 -0.06 12.70
C VAL A 15 -14.70 -0.41 11.24
N VAL A 16 -14.18 -1.54 10.75
CA VAL A 16 -14.32 -1.97 9.34
C VAL A 16 -15.46 -2.97 9.19
N CYS A 17 -15.47 -4.04 10.00
CA CYS A 17 -16.47 -5.10 9.87
C CYS A 17 -17.58 -5.06 10.94
N ASN A 18 -17.54 -4.10 11.86
CA ASN A 18 -18.47 -3.96 13.00
C ASN A 18 -18.58 -5.19 13.92
N LYS A 19 -17.67 -6.17 13.81
CA LYS A 19 -17.62 -7.33 14.70
C LYS A 19 -16.75 -7.04 15.93
N LYS A 20 -17.04 -7.72 17.04
CA LYS A 20 -16.23 -7.63 18.26
C LYS A 20 -14.85 -8.28 18.04
N ILE A 21 -13.80 -7.57 18.45
CA ILE A 21 -12.44 -8.06 18.64
C ILE A 21 -12.35 -8.54 20.10
N ARG A 22 -11.88 -9.78 20.30
CA ARG A 22 -11.80 -10.40 21.62
C ARG A 22 -10.55 -9.97 22.38
N VAL A 23 -10.60 -10.10 23.70
CA VAL A 23 -9.41 -9.93 24.56
C VAL A 23 -8.38 -10.99 24.17
N LYS A 24 -7.09 -10.60 24.12
CA LYS A 24 -5.95 -11.39 23.62
C LYS A 24 -5.90 -11.61 22.11
N GLU A 25 -6.86 -11.11 21.33
CA GLU A 25 -6.78 -11.13 19.86
C GLU A 25 -5.79 -10.06 19.36
N ILE A 26 -5.13 -10.30 18.23
CA ILE A 26 -4.24 -9.32 17.59
C ILE A 26 -5.09 -8.38 16.73
N GLY A 27 -4.91 -7.08 16.93
CA GLY A 27 -5.61 -6.04 16.16
C GLY A 27 -4.73 -4.82 15.96
N PHE A 28 -5.26 -3.85 15.20
CA PHE A 28 -4.66 -2.55 15.06
C PHE A 28 -5.42 -1.52 15.89
N TRP A 29 -4.68 -0.71 16.64
CA TRP A 29 -5.20 0.40 17.41
C TRP A 29 -4.74 1.72 16.80
N LEU A 30 -5.66 2.66 16.62
CA LEU A 30 -5.34 3.97 16.05
C LEU A 30 -4.75 4.87 17.13
N LYS A 31 -3.46 5.24 17.01
CA LYS A 31 -2.80 6.08 18.01
C LYS A 31 -3.50 7.44 18.12
N GLY A 32 -4.06 7.73 19.30
CA GLY A 32 -4.79 8.98 19.58
C GLY A 32 -6.31 8.86 19.48
N GLU A 33 -6.85 7.71 19.07
CA GLU A 33 -8.28 7.44 19.04
C GLU A 33 -8.59 6.07 19.66
N SER A 34 -9.78 5.89 20.25
CA SER A 34 -10.23 4.58 20.77
C SER A 34 -10.73 3.64 19.66
N LYS A 35 -10.27 3.82 18.41
CA LYS A 35 -10.66 3.00 17.26
C LYS A 35 -9.74 1.80 17.12
N VAL A 36 -10.35 0.65 16.83
CA VAL A 36 -9.65 -0.62 16.65
C VAL A 36 -10.15 -1.33 15.39
N LYS A 37 -9.30 -2.14 14.76
CA LYS A 37 -9.71 -3.05 13.68
C LYS A 37 -9.01 -4.40 13.81
N HIS A 38 -9.66 -5.47 13.34
CA HIS A 38 -9.03 -6.81 13.29
C HIS A 38 -7.76 -6.75 12.46
N GLU A 39 -6.80 -7.62 12.75
CA GLU A 39 -5.63 -7.81 11.89
C GLU A 39 -6.05 -8.08 10.43
N LYS A 40 -7.04 -8.95 10.22
CA LYS A 40 -7.60 -9.26 8.89
C LYS A 40 -8.37 -8.11 8.22
N CYS A 41 -8.84 -7.16 9.02
CA CYS A 41 -9.55 -5.97 8.53
C CYS A 41 -8.63 -4.76 8.44
N ALA A 42 -7.39 -4.87 8.91
CA ALA A 42 -6.35 -4.05 8.37
C ALA A 42 -6.11 -4.58 6.97
N GLU A 43 -6.71 -3.95 5.96
CA GLU A 43 -6.15 -3.98 4.62
C GLU A 43 -4.65 -3.79 4.81
N GLU A 44 -3.89 -4.84 4.51
CA GLU A 44 -2.51 -4.65 4.15
C GLU A 44 -2.59 -3.61 3.05
N ASN A 45 -2.12 -2.40 3.34
CA ASN A 45 -1.92 -1.42 2.30
C ASN A 45 -0.90 -2.05 1.36
N LYS A 46 -1.40 -2.79 0.37
CA LYS A 46 -0.67 -3.32 -0.77
C LYS A 46 -0.30 -2.12 -1.62
N GLU A 47 0.57 -1.32 -1.04
CA GLU A 47 1.09 -0.10 -1.58
C GLU A 47 2.28 -0.50 -2.43
N LEU A 48 2.12 -0.37 -3.74
CA LEU A 48 3.19 -0.64 -4.67
C LEU A 48 4.20 0.50 -4.60
N LYS A 49 5.45 0.19 -4.95
CA LYS A 49 6.50 1.20 -5.00
C LYS A 49 6.55 1.83 -6.39
N CYS A 50 6.80 3.12 -6.44
CA CYS A 50 7.10 3.83 -7.67
C CYS A 50 8.43 3.31 -8.23
N VAL A 51 8.45 2.85 -9.48
CA VAL A 51 9.68 2.36 -10.10
C VAL A 51 10.70 3.48 -10.31
N ILE A 52 10.27 4.74 -10.45
CA ILE A 52 11.18 5.88 -10.63
C ILE A 52 11.83 6.24 -9.29
N CYS A 53 11.04 6.74 -8.33
CA CYS A 53 11.59 7.27 -7.07
C CYS A 53 11.69 6.25 -5.91
N GLY A 54 11.10 5.05 -6.03
CA GLY A 54 11.07 4.05 -4.96
C GLY A 54 10.11 4.34 -3.80
N GLY A 55 9.45 5.51 -3.79
CA GLY A 55 8.42 5.88 -2.81
C GLY A 55 7.09 5.16 -3.02
N ALA A 56 6.11 5.42 -2.16
CA ALA A 56 4.75 4.89 -2.34
C ALA A 56 4.13 5.39 -3.66
N ALA A 57 3.50 4.48 -4.42
CA ALA A 57 2.79 4.82 -5.64
C ALA A 57 1.53 5.65 -5.36
N GLY A 58 0.94 5.50 -4.17
CA GLY A 58 -0.34 6.06 -3.80
C GLY A 58 -1.48 5.18 -4.31
N CYS A 59 -1.38 3.86 -4.16
CA CYS A 59 -2.35 2.92 -4.74
C CYS A 59 -3.77 3.11 -4.19
N ILE A 60 -3.93 3.61 -2.95
CA ILE A 60 -5.24 3.93 -2.35
C ILE A 60 -5.91 5.10 -3.09
N ASP A 61 -5.13 6.13 -3.41
CA ASP A 61 -5.59 7.36 -4.08
C ASP A 61 -5.47 7.27 -5.62
N CYS A 62 -5.24 6.07 -6.13
CA CYS A 62 -5.14 5.75 -7.55
C CYS A 62 -6.53 5.61 -8.14
N GLU A 63 -6.74 6.18 -9.33
CA GLU A 63 -8.00 6.07 -10.07
C GLU A 63 -8.34 4.63 -10.48
N PHE A 64 -7.36 3.72 -10.46
CA PHE A 64 -7.56 2.31 -10.75
C PHE A 64 -7.65 1.44 -9.49
N SER A 65 -7.79 2.03 -8.30
CA SER A 65 -7.72 1.30 -7.02
C SER A 65 -8.73 0.14 -6.90
N GLU A 66 -9.90 0.26 -7.54
CA GLU A 66 -10.96 -0.75 -7.52
C GLU A 66 -10.75 -1.91 -8.50
N VAL A 67 -9.99 -1.69 -9.58
CA VAL A 67 -9.78 -2.67 -10.67
C VAL A 67 -8.35 -3.20 -10.73
N CYS A 68 -7.42 -2.54 -10.03
CA CYS A 68 -6.02 -2.93 -9.93
C CYS A 68 -5.86 -3.95 -8.81
N ASP A 69 -5.79 -5.23 -9.20
CA ASP A 69 -5.36 -6.28 -8.27
C ASP A 69 -3.85 -6.18 -8.04
N ARG A 70 -3.49 -5.63 -6.87
CA ARG A 70 -2.11 -5.33 -6.48
C ARG A 70 -1.24 -6.58 -6.27
N GLU A 71 -1.84 -7.77 -6.18
CA GLU A 71 -1.09 -9.03 -6.09
C GLU A 71 -0.63 -9.54 -7.45
N THR A 72 -1.38 -9.23 -8.52
CA THR A 72 -1.17 -9.80 -9.85
C THR A 72 -0.72 -8.78 -10.88
N VAL A 73 -0.97 -7.49 -10.64
CA VAL A 73 -0.52 -6.41 -11.51
C VAL A 73 1.01 -6.32 -11.57
N SER A 74 1.50 -5.76 -12.68
CA SER A 74 2.89 -5.32 -12.80
C SER A 74 3.30 -4.50 -11.57
N GLN A 75 4.34 -4.94 -10.87
CA GLN A 75 4.87 -4.29 -9.67
C GLN A 75 5.62 -2.97 -10.00
N LEU A 76 5.47 -2.46 -11.23
CA LEU A 76 6.16 -1.29 -11.78
C LEU A 76 5.24 -0.08 -11.88
N CYS A 77 4.65 0.33 -10.76
CA CYS A 77 3.79 1.51 -10.73
C CYS A 77 4.59 2.81 -10.82
N ILE A 78 3.89 3.89 -11.17
CA ILE A 78 4.40 5.27 -11.15
C ILE A 78 3.52 6.06 -10.17
N CYS A 79 4.13 6.87 -9.30
CA CYS A 79 3.37 7.76 -8.43
C CYS A 79 2.96 9.05 -9.17
N LYS A 80 1.86 9.69 -8.74
CA LYS A 80 1.35 10.97 -9.32
C LYS A 80 2.36 12.13 -9.35
N LYS A 81 3.42 12.06 -8.52
CA LYS A 81 4.51 13.05 -8.56
C LYS A 81 5.44 12.80 -9.75
N CYS A 82 5.81 11.54 -9.97
CA CYS A 82 6.69 11.15 -11.07
C CYS A 82 5.99 11.18 -12.42
N GLU A 83 4.68 10.96 -12.46
CA GLU A 83 3.86 11.10 -13.66
C GLU A 83 3.99 12.48 -14.34
N LYS A 84 4.24 13.54 -13.55
CA LYS A 84 4.33 14.92 -14.05
C LYS A 84 5.72 15.30 -14.60
N ILE A 85 6.67 14.36 -14.62
CA ILE A 85 8.03 14.61 -15.10
C ILE A 85 8.02 14.71 -16.64
N HIS A 86 8.77 15.68 -17.18
CA HIS A 86 9.02 15.78 -18.63
C HIS A 86 9.85 14.58 -19.10
N ASP A 87 9.56 14.03 -20.29
CA ASP A 87 10.19 12.78 -20.80
C ASP A 87 9.94 11.54 -19.90
N LEU A 88 8.73 11.43 -19.35
CA LEU A 88 8.33 10.34 -18.46
C LEU A 88 8.68 8.95 -19.01
N PHE A 89 8.47 8.73 -20.30
CA PHE A 89 8.74 7.45 -20.94
C PHE A 89 10.21 7.06 -20.87
N ASP A 90 11.12 7.99 -21.20
CA ASP A 90 12.57 7.77 -21.15
C ASP A 90 13.06 7.53 -19.71
N VAL A 91 12.55 8.33 -18.76
CA VAL A 91 12.90 8.20 -17.34
C VAL A 91 12.40 6.88 -16.76
N TYR A 92 11.18 6.49 -17.11
CA TYR A 92 10.59 5.22 -16.71
C TYR A 92 11.39 4.05 -17.29
N GLY A 93 11.67 4.07 -18.60
CA GLY A 93 12.44 3.03 -19.29
C GLY A 93 13.80 2.82 -18.63
N LYS A 94 14.55 3.90 -18.40
CA LYS A 94 15.84 3.84 -17.68
C LYS A 94 15.69 3.23 -16.29
N SER A 95 14.70 3.70 -15.52
CA SER A 95 14.46 3.20 -14.16
C SER A 95 14.10 1.71 -14.12
N VAL A 96 13.34 1.22 -15.10
CA VAL A 96 12.99 -0.21 -15.23
C VAL A 96 14.23 -1.01 -15.60
N SER A 97 15.00 -0.59 -16.61
CA SER A 97 16.24 -1.28 -17.02
C SER A 97 17.26 -1.36 -15.89
N GLU A 98 17.41 -0.30 -15.10
CA GLU A 98 18.30 -0.29 -13.93
C GLU A 98 17.82 -1.21 -12.81
N LYS A 99 16.51 -1.20 -12.49
CA LYS A 99 15.95 -1.96 -11.36
C LYS A 99 15.64 -3.42 -11.69
N LEU A 100 15.48 -3.74 -12.96
CA LEU A 100 15.18 -5.08 -13.45
C LEU A 100 16.14 -5.46 -14.58
N PRO A 101 17.44 -5.67 -14.26
CA PRO A 101 18.44 -6.03 -15.27
C PRO A 101 18.12 -7.34 -15.99
N LEU A 102 17.29 -8.21 -15.39
CA LEU A 102 16.83 -9.47 -15.99
C LEU A 102 15.89 -9.27 -17.19
N LEU A 103 15.22 -8.12 -17.31
CA LEU A 103 14.32 -7.86 -18.43
C LEU A 103 15.07 -7.57 -19.73
N ASN A 104 16.40 -7.36 -19.67
CA ASN A 104 17.30 -7.15 -20.81
C ASN A 104 16.71 -6.23 -21.89
N LEU A 105 16.09 -5.14 -21.43
CA LEU A 105 15.37 -4.21 -22.30
C LEU A 105 16.41 -3.40 -23.08
N LYS A 106 16.46 -3.58 -24.40
CA LYS A 106 17.18 -2.70 -25.32
C LYS A 106 16.31 -1.47 -25.56
N ILE A 107 16.31 -0.54 -24.60
CA ILE A 107 15.60 0.73 -24.69
C ILE A 107 16.55 1.78 -25.25
#